data_AF-A0A7S2NKS4-F1
#
_entry.id   AF-A0A7S2NKS4-F1
#
_cell.length_a   1.000
_cell.length_b   1.000
_cell.length_c   1.000
_cell.angle_alpha   90.00
_cell.angle_beta   90.00
_cell.angle_gamma   90.00
#
_symmetry.space_group_name_H-M   'P 1'
#
loop_
_entity.id
_entity.type
_entity.pdbx_description
1 polymer ?
#
loop_
_entity_poly.entity_id
_entity_poly.type
_entity_poly.pdbx_seq_one_letter_code
_entity_poly.pdbx_strand_id
1 'polypeptide(L)'
;MAALVCYRDQDNAERAACAVFSVTPDGKLSKGTSYAVSSSHFHSLSAAGLSAEGAVVCFRDFSQRPPQSVCKELSVSGSSLAAAQQVQVKAGRTSLARLSETIALVCSSDTHHTHQTSCAVLNTGSQAMTKGPDLVVSTMNTGSFYTAAGLSAESGLVCYEDRTYAKEHKGACVRLAIAPASA
;
A
#
# COMPACT_ATOMS: atom_id res chain seq x y z
N MET A 1 21.28 3.84 6.26
CA MET A 1 20.08 3.07 5.84
C MET A 1 18.85 3.87 6.26
N ALA A 2 17.85 4.00 5.39
CA ALA A 2 16.64 4.76 5.66
C ALA A 2 15.40 3.88 5.45
N ALA A 3 14.35 4.14 6.22
CA ALA A 3 13.08 3.45 6.14
C ALA A 3 11.95 4.48 6.10
N LEU A 4 10.93 4.24 5.28
CA LEU A 4 9.69 5.00 5.33
C LEU A 4 8.78 4.40 6.41
N VAL A 5 8.32 5.24 7.35
CA VAL A 5 7.34 4.82 8.35
C VAL A 5 6.12 5.72 8.23
N CYS A 6 4.96 5.10 8.02
CA CYS A 6 3.68 5.79 7.99
C CYS A 6 2.84 5.39 9.21
N TYR A 7 2.18 6.37 9.82
CA TYR A 7 1.50 6.24 11.10
C TYR A 7 0.29 7.18 11.19
N ARG A 8 -0.53 6.96 12.23
CA ARG A 8 -1.59 7.89 12.63
C ARG A 8 -0.96 8.99 13.50
N ASP A 9 -1.04 10.22 13.04
CA ASP A 9 -0.48 11.37 13.75
C ASP A 9 -1.51 11.95 14.73
N GLN A 10 -1.39 11.58 16.00
CA GLN A 10 -2.29 12.01 17.07
C GLN A 10 -2.21 13.53 17.30
N ASP A 11 -1.07 14.14 17.02
CA ASP A 11 -0.84 15.57 17.21
C ASP A 11 -1.39 16.41 16.03
N ASN A 12 -1.82 15.75 14.95
CA ASN A 12 -2.36 16.39 13.75
C ASN A 12 -3.73 15.80 13.37
N ALA A 13 -4.66 15.83 14.33
CA ALA A 13 -6.05 15.43 14.13
C ALA A 13 -6.22 13.99 13.60
N GLU A 14 -5.35 13.07 14.05
CA GLU A 14 -5.35 11.66 13.65
C GLU A 14 -5.22 11.44 12.13
N ARG A 15 -4.58 12.36 11.43
CA ARG A 15 -4.29 12.23 9.99
C ARG A 15 -3.21 11.20 9.74
N ALA A 16 -3.20 10.62 8.55
CA ALA A 16 -2.12 9.74 8.13
C ALA A 16 -0.90 10.61 7.85
N ALA A 17 0.22 10.27 8.46
CA ALA A 17 1.50 10.90 8.22
C ALA A 17 2.56 9.86 7.87
N CYS A 18 3.58 10.26 7.13
CA CYS A 18 4.76 9.47 6.88
C CYS A 18 6.01 10.27 7.25
N ALA A 19 7.08 9.58 7.64
CA ALA A 19 8.39 10.19 7.85
C ALA A 19 9.50 9.20 7.44
N VAL A 20 10.63 9.74 7.03
CA VAL A 20 11.85 8.96 6.80
C VAL A 20 12.54 8.76 8.15
N PHE A 21 12.85 7.52 8.49
CA PHE A 21 13.65 7.15 9.64
C PHE A 21 15.01 6.69 9.17
N SER A 22 16.08 7.18 9.78
CA SER A 22 17.44 6.73 9.53
C SER A 22 18.04 6.11 10.78
N VAL A 23 18.99 5.20 10.59
CA VAL A 23 19.82 4.68 11.69
C VAL A 23 21.09 5.52 11.76
N THR A 24 21.32 6.15 12.91
CA THR A 24 22.52 6.95 13.19
C THR A 24 23.74 6.05 13.43
N PRO A 25 24.97 6.59 13.37
CA PRO A 25 26.19 5.79 13.60
C PRO A 25 26.25 5.11 14.98
N ASP A 26 25.57 5.66 15.99
CA ASP A 26 25.44 5.08 17.33
C ASP A 26 24.25 4.10 17.46
N GLY A 27 23.63 3.71 16.34
CA GLY A 27 22.59 2.68 16.29
C GLY A 27 21.19 3.16 16.71
N LYS A 28 20.96 4.47 16.84
CA LYS A 28 19.65 5.02 17.19
C LYS A 28 18.81 5.34 15.96
N LEU A 29 17.50 5.38 16.13
CA LEU A 29 16.59 5.87 15.10
C LEU A 29 16.48 7.39 15.17
N SER A 30 16.72 8.05 14.04
CA SER A 30 16.44 9.47 13.85
C SER A 30 15.23 9.63 12.93
N LYS A 31 14.23 10.39 13.38
CA LYS A 31 13.01 10.68 12.63
C LYS A 31 13.18 11.98 11.85
N GLY A 32 12.92 11.94 10.54
CA GLY A 32 12.83 13.11 9.67
C GLY A 32 11.53 13.89 9.86
N THR A 33 11.27 14.84 8.96
CA THR A 33 10.06 15.66 9.03
C THR A 33 8.83 14.82 8.71
N SER A 34 7.78 14.94 9.54
CA SER A 34 6.48 14.34 9.27
C SER A 34 5.81 15.02 8.07
N TYR A 35 5.34 14.21 7.13
CA TYR A 35 4.54 14.66 6.01
C TYR A 35 3.12 14.11 6.11
N ALA A 36 2.11 14.98 6.17
CA ALA A 36 0.72 14.57 6.21
C ALA A 36 0.27 14.08 4.82
N VAL A 37 -0.02 12.79 4.72
CA VAL A 37 -0.45 12.16 3.46
C VAL A 37 -1.96 12.19 3.28
N SER A 38 -2.74 12.32 4.36
CA SER A 38 -4.19 12.55 4.30
C SER A 38 -4.55 13.96 4.80
N SER A 39 -5.61 14.53 4.22
CA SER A 39 -6.21 15.80 4.68
C SER A 39 -7.28 15.59 5.75
N SER A 40 -7.76 14.35 5.91
CA SER A 40 -8.86 13.97 6.78
C SER A 40 -8.57 12.67 7.54
N HIS A 41 -9.54 12.24 8.36
CA HIS A 41 -9.51 10.93 9.01
C HIS A 41 -9.35 9.80 7.98
N PHE A 42 -8.58 8.79 8.36
CA PHE A 42 -8.27 7.68 7.48
C PHE A 42 -8.44 6.34 8.20
N HIS A 43 -8.49 5.28 7.41
CA HIS A 43 -8.34 3.93 7.92
C HIS A 43 -7.39 3.12 7.04
N SER A 44 -6.86 2.02 7.57
CA SER A 44 -6.07 1.03 6.82
C SER A 44 -4.91 1.63 6.02
N LEU A 45 -3.80 1.87 6.71
CA LEU A 45 -2.58 2.44 6.13
C LEU A 45 -1.59 1.35 5.77
N SER A 46 -1.05 1.43 4.56
CA SER A 46 0.03 0.57 4.08
C SER A 46 1.04 1.41 3.31
N ALA A 47 2.32 1.10 3.40
CA ALA A 47 3.38 1.80 2.67
C ALA A 47 4.43 0.81 2.16
N ALA A 48 5.04 1.15 1.03
CA ALA A 48 6.18 0.43 0.47
C ALA A 48 7.21 1.44 -0.07
N GLY A 49 8.46 1.34 0.40
CA GLY A 49 9.58 2.01 -0.25
C GLY A 49 9.90 1.29 -1.56
N LEU A 50 10.02 2.04 -2.66
CA LEU A 50 10.34 1.51 -3.98
C LEU A 50 11.80 1.73 -4.35
N SER A 51 12.39 2.85 -3.98
CA SER A 51 13.82 3.13 -4.14
C SER A 51 14.33 3.95 -2.96
N ALA A 52 15.54 4.51 -3.04
CA ALA A 52 16.01 5.47 -2.04
C ALA A 52 15.26 6.81 -2.13
N GLU A 53 14.70 7.13 -3.30
CA GLU A 53 14.05 8.40 -3.63
C GLU A 53 12.52 8.26 -3.83
N GLY A 54 11.97 7.05 -3.84
CA GLY A 54 10.57 6.80 -4.21
C GLY A 54 9.88 5.83 -3.27
N ALA A 55 8.61 6.11 -2.96
CA ALA A 55 7.75 5.23 -2.18
C ALA A 55 6.27 5.40 -2.55
N VAL A 56 5.45 4.44 -2.14
CA VAL A 56 3.99 4.50 -2.28
C VAL A 56 3.35 4.30 -0.91
N VAL A 57 2.33 5.08 -0.62
CA VAL A 57 1.45 4.91 0.55
C VAL A 57 0.01 4.77 0.08
N CYS A 58 -0.70 3.79 0.60
CA CYS A 58 -2.15 3.66 0.39
C CYS A 58 -2.89 3.75 1.71
N PHE A 59 -4.04 4.41 1.67
CA PHE A 59 -4.94 4.54 2.81
C PHE A 59 -6.39 4.64 2.33
N ARG A 60 -7.32 4.32 3.23
CA ARG A 60 -8.75 4.57 3.03
C ARG A 60 -9.10 5.98 3.50
N ASP A 61 -9.49 6.84 2.58
CA ASP A 61 -9.84 8.23 2.78
C ASP A 61 -11.33 8.38 3.10
N PHE A 62 -11.62 8.99 4.25
CA PHE A 62 -12.99 9.26 4.73
C PHE A 62 -13.44 10.70 4.42
N SER A 63 -12.65 11.49 3.68
CA SER A 63 -13.08 12.79 3.16
C SER A 63 -14.22 12.66 2.14
N GLN A 64 -14.34 11.49 1.50
CA GLN A 64 -15.32 11.18 0.48
C GLN A 64 -16.47 10.32 1.04
N ARG A 65 -17.66 10.45 0.44
CA ARG A 65 -18.82 9.59 0.73
C ARG A 65 -19.32 8.93 -0.58
N PRO A 66 -19.17 7.60 -0.74
CA PRO A 66 -18.58 6.64 0.20
C PRO A 66 -17.05 6.76 0.32
N PRO A 67 -16.44 6.31 1.43
CA PRO A 67 -14.99 6.36 1.61
C PRO A 67 -14.24 5.56 0.53
N GLN A 68 -13.19 6.14 -0.02
CA GLN A 68 -12.39 5.59 -1.13
C GLN A 68 -11.04 5.10 -0.62
N SER A 69 -10.42 4.14 -1.31
CA SER A 69 -9.01 3.81 -1.06
C SER A 69 -8.14 4.52 -2.08
N VAL A 70 -7.13 5.23 -1.60
CA VAL A 70 -6.26 6.09 -2.41
C VAL A 70 -4.82 5.68 -2.14
N CYS A 71 -4.05 5.59 -3.22
CA CYS A 71 -2.60 5.44 -3.15
C CYS A 71 -1.94 6.74 -3.60
N LYS A 72 -0.89 7.16 -2.90
CA LYS A 72 -0.06 8.31 -3.22
C LYS A 72 1.37 7.88 -3.44
N GLU A 73 1.98 8.43 -4.47
CA GLU A 73 3.42 8.37 -4.66
C GLU A 73 4.09 9.46 -3.83
N LEU A 74 5.14 9.08 -3.11
CA LEU A 74 5.97 9.95 -2.30
C LEU A 74 7.38 9.99 -2.88
N SER A 75 7.90 11.19 -3.13
CA SER A 75 9.31 11.42 -3.36
C SER A 75 10.03 11.63 -2.03
N VAL A 76 11.23 11.04 -1.94
CA VAL A 76 12.08 11.07 -0.76
C VAL A 76 13.35 11.85 -1.11
N SER A 77 13.62 12.90 -0.33
CA SER A 77 14.84 13.70 -0.47
C SER A 77 15.47 13.89 0.91
N GLY A 78 16.48 13.06 1.20
CA GLY A 78 17.10 13.00 2.52
C GLY A 78 16.09 12.61 3.61
N SER A 79 15.78 13.55 4.50
CA SER A 79 14.80 13.38 5.59
C SER A 79 13.42 13.98 5.29
N SER A 80 13.21 14.47 4.07
CA SER A 80 11.97 15.14 3.66
C SER A 80 11.18 14.29 2.67
N LEU A 81 9.86 14.48 2.70
CA LEU A 81 8.91 13.82 1.81
C LEU A 81 8.08 14.87 1.07
N ALA A 82 7.73 14.56 -0.18
CA ALA A 82 6.71 15.29 -0.92
C ALA A 82 5.81 14.30 -1.66
N ALA A 83 4.51 14.59 -1.78
CA ALA A 83 3.63 13.79 -2.63
C ALA A 83 3.71 14.31 -4.07
N ALA A 84 3.77 13.38 -5.03
CA ALA A 84 3.70 13.71 -6.45
C ALA A 84 2.26 13.61 -6.94
N GLN A 85 1.70 12.39 -6.95
CA GLN A 85 0.38 12.11 -7.50
C GLN A 85 -0.36 11.06 -6.70
N GLN A 86 -1.67 10.91 -6.99
CA GLN A 86 -2.53 9.92 -6.36
C GLN A 86 -3.38 9.17 -7.37
N VAL A 87 -3.66 7.91 -7.08
CA VAL A 87 -4.62 7.07 -7.83
C VAL A 87 -5.62 6.45 -6.88
N GLN A 88 -6.85 6.24 -7.37
CA GLN A 88 -7.85 5.47 -6.64
C GLN A 88 -7.62 3.99 -6.87
N VAL A 89 -7.74 3.20 -5.81
CA VAL A 89 -7.77 1.75 -5.86
C VAL A 89 -9.11 1.26 -5.33
N LYS A 90 -9.39 -0.03 -5.52
CA LYS A 90 -10.64 -0.61 -5.03
C LYS A 90 -10.77 -0.36 -3.52
N ALA A 91 -11.95 0.12 -3.12
CA ALA A 91 -12.21 0.53 -1.75
C ALA A 91 -12.09 -0.66 -0.78
N GLY A 92 -11.42 -0.43 0.34
CA GLY A 92 -11.15 -1.50 1.30
C GLY A 92 -9.91 -1.25 2.15
N ARG A 93 -9.51 -2.26 2.90
CA ARG A 93 -8.15 -2.29 3.47
C ARG A 93 -7.15 -2.34 2.30
N THR A 94 -5.88 -2.03 2.54
CA THR A 94 -4.82 -2.17 1.53
C THR A 94 -3.61 -2.89 2.09
N SER A 95 -2.94 -3.67 1.25
CA SER A 95 -1.59 -4.19 1.47
C SER A 95 -0.73 -3.82 0.26
N LEU A 96 0.48 -3.34 0.51
CA LEU A 96 1.42 -2.94 -0.52
C LEU A 96 2.66 -3.82 -0.50
N ALA A 97 3.21 -4.08 -1.68
CA ALA A 97 4.51 -4.69 -1.82
C ALA A 97 5.31 -4.04 -2.96
N ARG A 98 6.62 -3.90 -2.75
CA ARG A 98 7.55 -3.49 -3.81
C ARG A 98 7.79 -4.68 -4.74
N LEU A 99 7.70 -4.47 -6.05
CA LEU A 99 8.08 -5.44 -7.08
C LEU A 99 9.39 -5.05 -7.77
N SER A 100 9.57 -3.75 -8.03
CA SER A 100 10.81 -3.17 -8.56
C SER A 100 11.02 -1.75 -8.02
N GLU A 101 11.91 -0.95 -8.60
CA GLU A 101 12.10 0.46 -8.24
C GLU A 101 10.95 1.37 -8.68
N THR A 102 10.15 0.94 -9.64
CA THR A 102 9.06 1.73 -10.22
C THR A 102 7.72 1.00 -10.23
N ILE A 103 7.68 -0.21 -9.67
CA ILE A 103 6.48 -1.06 -9.71
C ILE A 103 6.15 -1.52 -8.30
N ALA A 104 4.90 -1.30 -7.89
CA ALA A 104 4.33 -1.81 -6.65
C ALA A 104 3.10 -2.69 -6.93
N LEU A 105 2.87 -3.67 -6.06
CA LEU A 105 1.63 -4.43 -6.01
C LEU A 105 0.76 -3.84 -4.90
N VAL A 106 -0.47 -3.46 -5.22
CA VAL A 106 -1.49 -3.11 -4.22
C VAL A 106 -2.58 -4.16 -4.22
N CYS A 107 -2.87 -4.72 -3.05
CA CYS A 107 -3.98 -5.63 -2.83
C CYS A 107 -5.00 -4.99 -1.91
N SER A 108 -6.27 -5.21 -2.20
CA SER A 108 -7.40 -4.64 -1.48
C SER A 108 -8.49 -5.68 -1.31
N SER A 109 -9.13 -5.71 -0.14
CA SER A 109 -10.32 -6.51 0.07
C SER A 109 -11.54 -5.60 0.24
N ASP A 110 -12.61 -5.91 -0.50
CA ASP A 110 -13.88 -5.20 -0.34
C ASP A 110 -14.44 -5.46 1.06
N THR A 111 -14.51 -4.42 1.89
CA THR A 111 -14.99 -4.53 3.28
C THR A 111 -16.50 -4.48 3.42
N HIS A 112 -17.27 -4.23 2.35
CA HIS A 112 -18.71 -3.94 2.45
C HIS A 112 -19.64 -5.02 1.91
N HIS A 113 -19.25 -5.76 0.86
CA HIS A 113 -20.18 -6.72 0.25
C HIS A 113 -19.62 -8.14 0.12
N THR A 114 -18.51 -8.29 -0.60
CA THR A 114 -18.10 -9.63 -1.08
C THR A 114 -16.89 -10.18 -0.35
N HIS A 115 -16.15 -9.34 0.38
CA HIS A 115 -14.83 -9.70 0.93
C HIS A 115 -13.89 -10.29 -0.13
N GLN A 116 -14.09 -9.87 -1.39
CA GLN A 116 -13.26 -10.23 -2.52
C GLN A 116 -11.92 -9.51 -2.41
N THR A 117 -10.83 -10.27 -2.47
CA THR A 117 -9.48 -9.71 -2.58
C THR A 117 -9.11 -9.55 -4.05
N SER A 118 -8.74 -8.33 -4.41
CA SER A 118 -8.24 -7.97 -5.74
C SER A 118 -6.91 -7.26 -5.61
N CYS A 119 -6.02 -7.47 -6.57
CA CYS A 119 -4.73 -6.81 -6.62
C CYS A 119 -4.54 -6.10 -7.96
N ALA A 120 -3.81 -5.00 -7.95
CA ALA A 120 -3.42 -4.27 -9.15
C ALA A 120 -1.96 -3.86 -9.06
N VAL A 121 -1.36 -3.63 -10.22
CA VAL A 121 -0.02 -3.06 -10.33
C VAL A 121 -0.13 -1.55 -10.30
N LEU A 122 0.75 -0.91 -9.54
CA LEU A 122 1.00 0.53 -9.58
C LEU A 122 2.35 0.76 -10.25
N ASN A 123 2.39 1.62 -11.26
CA ASN A 123 3.62 2.02 -11.95
C ASN A 123 3.92 3.49 -11.63
N THR A 124 5.09 3.77 -11.07
CA THR A 124 5.59 5.10 -10.69
C THR A 124 6.74 5.59 -11.58
N GLY A 125 7.11 4.84 -12.61
CA GLY A 125 8.24 5.17 -13.50
C GLY A 125 7.95 6.24 -14.55
N SER A 126 6.72 6.77 -14.58
CA SER A 126 6.31 7.82 -15.53
C SER A 126 6.08 9.15 -14.80
N GLN A 127 5.77 10.24 -15.52
CA GLN A 127 5.42 11.52 -14.89
C GLN A 127 4.19 11.42 -13.95
N ALA A 128 3.40 10.36 -14.08
CA ALA A 128 2.22 10.07 -13.29
C ALA A 128 2.22 8.63 -12.78
N MET A 129 1.87 8.43 -11.51
CA MET A 129 1.56 7.09 -11.03
C MET A 129 0.32 6.58 -11.75
N THR A 130 0.39 5.37 -12.31
CA THR A 130 -0.74 4.72 -12.99
C THR A 130 -1.11 3.41 -12.31
N LYS A 131 -2.38 3.04 -12.41
CA LYS A 131 -2.92 1.77 -11.90
C LYS A 131 -3.28 0.86 -13.08
N GLY A 132 -2.75 -0.36 -13.07
CA GLY A 132 -3.16 -1.42 -14.00
C GLY A 132 -4.55 -2.00 -13.70
N PRO A 133 -5.01 -2.98 -14.49
CA PRO A 133 -6.28 -3.65 -14.24
C PRO A 133 -6.29 -4.42 -12.91
N ASP A 134 -7.47 -4.58 -12.33
CA ASP A 134 -7.66 -5.39 -11.11
C ASP A 134 -7.65 -6.88 -11.47
N LEU A 135 -6.76 -7.63 -10.83
CA LEU A 135 -6.74 -9.09 -10.81
C LEU A 135 -7.47 -9.59 -9.56
N VAL A 136 -8.56 -10.33 -9.76
CA VAL A 136 -9.29 -10.97 -8.66
C VAL A 136 -8.50 -12.18 -8.18
N VAL A 137 -8.04 -12.16 -6.94
CA VAL A 137 -7.24 -13.25 -6.33
C VAL A 137 -8.15 -14.27 -5.68
N SER A 138 -9.20 -13.81 -5.02
CA SER A 138 -10.21 -14.68 -4.41
C SER A 138 -11.56 -13.99 -4.45
N THR A 139 -12.58 -14.73 -4.90
CA THR A 139 -13.99 -14.33 -4.92
C THR A 139 -14.72 -14.66 -3.62
N MET A 140 -14.09 -15.42 -2.72
CA MET A 140 -14.68 -15.87 -1.46
C MET A 140 -14.19 -15.02 -0.29
N ASN A 141 -14.89 -15.10 0.85
CA ASN A 141 -14.68 -14.24 2.00
C ASN A 141 -13.25 -14.33 2.54
N THR A 142 -12.36 -13.45 2.07
CA THR A 142 -10.94 -13.42 2.46
C THR A 142 -10.69 -12.79 3.83
N GLY A 143 -11.76 -12.55 4.61
CA GLY A 143 -11.66 -11.90 5.89
C GLY A 143 -11.02 -10.52 5.83
N SER A 144 -10.46 -10.11 6.96
CA SER A 144 -9.76 -8.83 7.12
C SER A 144 -8.24 -8.97 7.10
N PHE A 145 -7.72 -10.20 6.97
CA PHE A 145 -6.30 -10.49 7.10
C PHE A 145 -5.75 -10.99 5.77
N TYR A 146 -4.97 -10.13 5.12
CA TYR A 146 -4.19 -10.50 3.96
C TYR A 146 -2.93 -9.63 3.90
N THR A 147 -1.91 -10.14 3.23
CA THR A 147 -0.63 -9.48 3.04
C THR A 147 -0.12 -9.76 1.64
N ALA A 148 0.51 -8.76 1.06
CA ALA A 148 1.18 -8.85 -0.23
C ALA A 148 2.69 -8.81 -0.03
N ALA A 149 3.41 -9.59 -0.82
CA ALA A 149 4.86 -9.55 -0.90
C ALA A 149 5.29 -9.57 -2.37
N GLY A 150 6.36 -8.85 -2.69
CA GLY A 150 7.00 -8.95 -4.00
C GLY A 150 7.99 -10.09 -4.00
N LEU A 151 8.00 -10.87 -5.08
CA LEU A 151 8.96 -11.94 -5.29
C LEU A 151 9.98 -11.56 -6.37
N SER A 152 9.51 -10.85 -7.40
CA SER A 152 10.30 -10.26 -8.48
C SER A 152 9.54 -9.10 -9.12
N ALA A 153 10.12 -8.45 -10.13
CA ALA A 153 9.43 -7.45 -10.93
C ALA A 153 8.17 -7.99 -11.65
N GLU A 154 8.13 -9.30 -11.88
CA GLU A 154 7.09 -9.99 -12.67
C GLU A 154 6.25 -10.96 -11.81
N SER A 155 6.52 -11.04 -10.50
CA SER A 155 5.73 -11.91 -9.63
C SER A 155 5.58 -11.39 -8.20
N GLY A 156 4.38 -11.57 -7.67
CA GLY A 156 4.04 -11.28 -6.29
C GLY A 156 3.44 -12.48 -5.59
N LEU A 157 3.27 -12.38 -4.29
CA LEU A 157 2.59 -13.33 -3.43
C LEU A 157 1.52 -12.59 -2.65
N VAL A 158 0.33 -13.18 -2.56
CA VAL A 158 -0.72 -12.68 -1.69
C VAL A 158 -1.16 -13.81 -0.80
N CYS A 159 -0.99 -13.63 0.50
CA CYS A 159 -1.50 -14.54 1.50
C CYS A 159 -2.72 -13.93 2.16
N TYR A 160 -3.76 -14.72 2.37
CA TYR A 160 -5.01 -14.28 2.97
C TYR A 160 -5.61 -15.37 3.85
N GLU A 161 -6.51 -14.95 4.73
CA GLU A 161 -7.36 -15.84 5.50
C GLU A 161 -8.55 -16.30 4.63
N ASP A 162 -8.57 -17.57 4.29
CA ASP A 162 -9.70 -18.20 3.62
C ASP A 162 -10.79 -18.55 4.64
N ARG A 163 -11.95 -17.89 4.53
CA ARG A 163 -13.15 -18.13 5.35
C ARG A 163 -14.26 -18.84 4.60
N THR A 164 -13.95 -19.54 3.51
CA THR A 164 -14.92 -20.33 2.75
C THR A 164 -15.67 -21.32 3.65
N TYR A 165 -15.00 -21.85 4.67
CA TYR A 165 -15.58 -22.74 5.66
C TYR A 165 -15.76 -21.99 7.00
N ALA A 166 -17.02 -21.68 7.35
CA ALA A 166 -17.36 -20.84 8.51
C ALA A 166 -16.87 -21.36 9.89
N LYS A 167 -16.40 -22.62 9.99
CA LYS A 167 -15.87 -23.23 11.22
C LYS A 167 -14.36 -23.46 11.19
N GLU A 168 -13.71 -23.26 10.05
CA GLU A 168 -12.27 -23.49 9.87
C GLU A 168 -11.67 -22.40 8.99
N HIS A 169 -11.00 -21.44 9.62
CA HIS A 169 -10.26 -20.40 8.94
C HIS A 169 -8.89 -20.97 8.55
N LYS A 170 -8.53 -20.90 7.26
CA LYS A 170 -7.26 -21.42 6.75
C LYS A 170 -6.41 -20.29 6.17
N GLY A 171 -5.09 -20.38 6.30
CA GLY A 171 -4.19 -19.53 5.55
C GLY A 171 -4.03 -20.06 4.13
N ALA A 172 -4.24 -19.22 3.13
CA ALA A 172 -3.98 -19.54 1.73
C ALA A 172 -3.02 -18.50 1.14
N CYS A 173 -2.15 -18.91 0.22
CA CYS A 173 -1.25 -18.02 -0.49
C CYS A 173 -1.31 -18.30 -1.98
N VAL A 174 -1.42 -17.24 -2.78
CA VAL A 174 -1.47 -17.31 -4.24
C VAL A 174 -0.31 -16.51 -4.81
N ARG A 175 0.50 -17.15 -5.65
CA ARG A 175 1.51 -16.46 -6.45
C ARG A 175 0.82 -15.80 -7.64
N LEU A 176 1.07 -14.51 -7.82
CA LEU A 176 0.57 -13.74 -8.95
C LEU A 176 1.66 -13.62 -10.00
N ALA A 177 1.32 -13.95 -11.25
CA ALA A 177 2.12 -13.57 -12.40
C ALA A 177 1.71 -12.17 -12.84
N ILE A 178 2.70 -11.30 -13.00
CA ILE A 178 2.50 -9.90 -13.33
C ILE A 178 3.09 -9.68 -14.70
N ALA A 179 2.22 -9.39 -15.67
CA ALA A 179 2.67 -9.07 -17.00
C ALA A 179 3.55 -7.80 -16.94
N PRO A 180 4.70 -7.77 -17.64
CA PRO A 180 5.47 -6.55 -17.76
C PRO A 180 4.58 -5.46 -18.36
N ALA A 181 4.66 -4.24 -17.82
CA ALA A 181 4.00 -3.11 -18.42
C ALA A 181 4.54 -2.96 -19.85
N SER A 182 3.66 -3.09 -20.85
CA SER A 182 4.03 -2.82 -22.24
C SER A 182 4.57 -1.39 -22.33
N ALA A 183 5.82 -1.26 -22.77
CA ALA A 183 6.51 0.00 -22.98
C ALA A 183 5.85 0.85 -24.08
#